data_AF-A0A0D6EFV8-F1
#
_entry.id   AF-A0A0D6EFV8-F1
#
_cell.length_a   1.000
_cell.length_b   1.000
_cell.length_c   1.000
_cell.angle_alpha   90.00
_cell.angle_beta   90.00
_cell.angle_gamma   90.00
#
_symmetry.space_group_name_H-M   'P 1'
#
loop_
_entity.id
_entity.type
_entity.pdbx_description
1 polymer ?
#
loop_
_entity_poly.entity_id
_entity_poly.type
_entity_poly.pdbx_seq_one_letter_code
_entity_poly.pdbx_strand_id
1 'polypeptide(L)'
;MASLVNANKTEMDEAQVRALEEHQISQGPLSVLQTAVRSNTQVLIALRNNRKLLGRVKAFDRHANMVLENVKEMWTEAPKGGKTRKPVNKDRFF
;
A
#
# COMPACT_ATOMS: atom_id res chain seq x y z
N MET A 1 0.77 25.38 -9.95
CA MET A 1 0.86 23.93 -9.68
C MET A 1 -0.05 23.10 -10.59
N ALA A 2 -1.31 23.49 -10.84
CA ALA A 2 -2.19 22.78 -11.79
C ALA A 2 -1.64 22.69 -13.23
N SER A 3 -0.78 23.61 -13.66
CA SER A 3 -0.18 23.61 -15.01
C SER A 3 0.84 22.48 -15.25
N LEU A 4 1.39 21.87 -14.19
CA LEU A 4 2.42 20.83 -14.30
C LEU A 4 1.82 19.42 -14.45
N VAL A 5 0.53 19.25 -14.15
CA VAL A 5 -0.15 17.94 -14.17
C VAL A 5 -0.32 17.43 -15.61
N ASN A 6 -0.43 18.34 -16.58
CA ASN A 6 -0.59 18.05 -18.00
C ASN A 6 0.71 18.28 -18.81
N ALA A 7 1.81 18.64 -18.15
CA ALA A 7 3.09 18.90 -18.81
C ALA A 7 3.84 17.60 -19.10
N ASN A 8 4.62 17.58 -20.19
CA ASN A 8 5.44 16.44 -20.56
C ASN A 8 6.56 16.27 -19.53
N LYS A 9 6.57 15.15 -18.79
CA LYS A 9 7.55 14.87 -17.73
C LYS A 9 9.01 14.88 -18.23
N THR A 10 9.23 14.62 -19.51
CA THR A 10 10.56 14.57 -20.15
C THR A 10 11.21 15.95 -20.27
N GLU A 11 10.43 17.04 -20.21
CA GLU A 11 10.92 18.42 -20.37
C GLU A 11 11.11 19.14 -19.03
N MET A 12 10.84 18.46 -17.91
CA MET A 12 10.86 19.05 -16.57
C MET A 12 12.23 18.87 -15.91
N ASP A 13 12.66 19.90 -15.18
CA ASP A 13 13.84 19.82 -14.32
C ASP A 13 13.59 18.90 -13.11
N GLU A 14 14.65 18.32 -12.54
CA GLU A 14 14.55 17.35 -11.44
C GLU A 14 13.80 17.92 -10.22
N ALA A 15 14.02 19.20 -9.91
CA ALA A 15 13.31 19.89 -8.85
C ALA A 15 11.80 19.97 -9.12
N GLN A 16 11.41 20.19 -10.38
CA GLN A 16 10.01 20.26 -10.78
C GLN A 16 9.36 18.87 -10.76
N VAL A 17 10.09 17.82 -11.16
CA VAL A 17 9.62 16.44 -11.07
C VAL A 17 9.36 16.06 -9.61
N ARG A 18 10.28 16.36 -8.70
CA ARG A 18 10.11 16.09 -7.27
C ARG A 18 8.90 16.84 -6.68
N ALA A 19 8.75 18.13 -7.02
CA ALA A 19 7.60 18.92 -6.56
C ALA A 19 6.27 18.38 -7.10
N LEU A 20 6.24 17.91 -8.35
CA LEU A 20 5.06 17.28 -8.95
C LEU A 20 4.73 15.95 -8.25
N GLU A 21 5.72 15.12 -7.98
CA GLU A 21 5.53 13.86 -7.23
C GLU A 21 5.01 14.11 -5.82
N GLU A 22 5.58 15.07 -5.09
CA GLU A 22 5.11 15.43 -3.75
C GLU A 22 3.66 15.96 -3.76
N HIS A 23 3.31 16.75 -4.79
CA HIS A 23 1.94 17.21 -4.99
C HIS A 23 0.98 16.05 -5.30
N GLN A 24 1.39 15.10 -6.16
CA GLN A 24 0.60 13.91 -6.49
C GLN A 24 0.41 12.99 -5.28
N ILE A 25 1.42 12.85 -4.43
CA ILE A 25 1.32 12.06 -3.21
C ILE A 25 0.39 12.74 -2.20
N SER A 26 0.50 14.06 -2.03
CA SER A 26 -0.27 14.80 -1.02
C SER A 26 -1.74 15.03 -1.38
N GLN A 27 -2.06 15.19 -2.68
CA GLN A 27 -3.43 15.49 -3.13
C GLN A 27 -4.07 14.38 -3.97
N GLY A 28 -3.31 13.34 -4.32
CA GLY A 28 -3.80 12.20 -5.09
C GLY A 28 -4.27 11.02 -4.23
N PRO A 29 -4.53 9.86 -4.85
CA PRO A 29 -5.03 8.67 -4.14
C PRO A 29 -4.05 8.12 -3.11
N LEU A 30 -2.74 8.37 -3.25
CA LEU A 30 -1.72 7.94 -2.27
C LEU A 30 -1.74 8.79 -0.98
N SER A 31 -2.48 9.90 -0.94
CA SER A 31 -2.62 10.75 0.26
C SER A 31 -3.21 10.00 1.46
N VAL A 32 -3.99 8.94 1.20
CA VAL A 32 -4.51 8.05 2.25
C VAL A 32 -3.38 7.33 2.98
N LEU A 33 -2.32 6.92 2.27
CA LEU A 33 -1.15 6.29 2.87
C LEU A 33 -0.31 7.32 3.63
N GLN A 34 -0.19 8.54 3.12
CA GLN A 34 0.47 9.62 3.83
C GLN A 34 -0.24 9.93 5.16
N THR A 35 -1.57 9.96 5.14
CA THR A 35 -2.39 10.10 6.34
C THR A 35 -2.19 8.91 7.27
N ALA A 36 -2.12 7.68 6.74
CA ALA A 36 -1.91 6.48 7.54
C ALA A 36 -0.56 6.48 8.28
N VAL A 37 0.53 6.89 7.60
CA VAL A 37 1.86 7.04 8.21
C VAL A 37 1.83 8.10 9.32
N ARG A 38 1.27 9.28 9.05
CA ARG A 38 1.24 10.41 10.01
C ARG A 38 0.40 10.10 11.24
N SER A 39 -0.77 9.47 11.05
CA SER A 39 -1.68 9.10 12.14
C SER A 39 -1.28 7.78 12.83
N ASN A 40 -0.24 7.10 12.32
CA ASN A 40 0.15 5.76 12.73
C ASN A 40 -1.06 4.80 12.75
N THR A 41 -1.98 4.91 11.79
CA THR A 41 -3.19 4.09 11.75
C THR A 41 -2.92 2.71 11.16
N GLN A 42 -3.73 1.74 11.58
CA GLN A 42 -3.61 0.36 11.13
C GLN A 42 -4.30 0.19 9.77
N VAL A 43 -3.60 -0.42 8.82
CA VAL A 43 -4.06 -0.64 7.45
C VAL A 43 -4.20 -2.13 7.17
N LEU A 44 -5.23 -2.47 6.39
CA LEU A 44 -5.44 -3.81 5.85
C LEU A 44 -5.11 -3.79 4.35
N ILE A 45 -4.09 -4.54 3.95
CA ILE A 45 -3.58 -4.61 2.58
C ILE A 45 -3.89 -5.99 2.00
N ALA A 46 -4.65 -6.05 0.91
CA ALA A 46 -4.90 -7.28 0.18
C ALA A 46 -3.81 -7.50 -0.89
N LEU A 47 -3.14 -8.65 -0.86
CA LEU A 47 -2.08 -9.01 -1.79
C LEU A 47 -2.60 -9.85 -2.95
N ARG A 48 -1.84 -9.87 -4.05
CA ARG A 48 -2.15 -10.66 -5.26
C ARG A 48 -2.20 -12.18 -5.02
N ASN A 49 -1.51 -12.67 -4.00
CA ASN A 49 -1.51 -14.08 -3.62
C ASN A 49 -2.69 -14.48 -2.71
N ASN A 50 -3.75 -13.66 -2.66
CA ASN A 50 -4.94 -13.85 -1.81
C ASN A 50 -4.66 -13.88 -0.30
N ARG A 51 -3.52 -13.33 0.13
CA ARG A 51 -3.22 -13.08 1.54
C ARG A 51 -3.53 -11.64 1.89
N LYS A 52 -3.82 -11.38 3.16
CA LYS A 52 -4.06 -10.04 3.69
C LYS A 52 -3.02 -9.70 4.73
N LEU A 53 -2.41 -8.53 4.65
CA LEU A 53 -1.53 -7.99 5.68
C LEU A 53 -2.30 -6.97 6.50
N LEU A 54 -2.22 -7.06 7.82
CA LEU A 54 -2.74 -6.07 8.74
C LEU A 54 -1.56 -5.52 9.55
N GLY A 55 -1.28 -4.23 9.43
CA GLY A 55 -0.10 -3.63 10.07
C GLY A 55 -0.13 -2.11 10.02
N ARG A 56 0.99 -1.46 10.32
CA ARG A 56 1.14 0.01 10.21
C ARG A 56 2.21 0.36 9.19
N VAL A 57 1.96 1.40 8.41
CA VAL A 57 2.90 1.86 7.38
C VAL A 57 3.91 2.82 8.02
N LYS A 58 5.20 2.55 7.88
CA LYS A 58 6.28 3.44 8.29
C LYS A 58 6.77 4.34 7.16
N ALA A 59 6.85 3.80 5.94
CA ALA A 59 7.21 4.53 4.74
C ALA A 59 6.54 3.90 3.53
N PHE A 60 6.36 4.67 2.47
CA PHE A 60 5.90 4.20 1.17
C PHE A 60 6.54 5.01 0.05
N ASP A 61 6.49 4.50 -1.18
CA ASP A 61 6.95 5.20 -2.37
C ASP A 61 5.83 5.39 -3.42
N ARG A 62 6.18 6.00 -4.55
CA ARG A 62 5.27 6.21 -5.69
C ARG A 62 4.78 4.93 -6.37
N HIS A 63 5.46 3.80 -6.16
CA HIS A 63 5.10 2.48 -6.69
C HIS A 63 4.21 1.69 -5.72
N ALA A 64 3.83 2.29 -4.59
CA ALA A 64 3.12 1.65 -3.50
C ALA A 64 3.90 0.51 -2.84
N ASN A 65 5.24 0.49 -2.98
CA ASN A 65 6.07 -0.32 -2.09
C ASN A 65 6.02 0.30 -0.70
N MET A 66 5.91 -0.53 0.34
CA MET A 66 5.71 -0.06 1.71
C MET A 66 6.67 -0.75 2.67
N VAL A 67 7.18 0.03 3.62
CA VAL A 67 7.84 -0.47 4.82
C VAL A 67 6.79 -0.54 5.92
N LEU A 68 6.58 -1.73 6.46
CA LEU A 68 5.52 -2.00 7.43
C LEU A 68 6.11 -2.42 8.79
N GLU A 69 5.39 -2.15 9.87
CA GLU A 69 5.68 -2.64 11.22
C GLU A 69 4.47 -3.35 11.83
N ASN A 70 4.73 -4.20 12.83
CA ASN A 70 3.71 -4.95 13.57
C ASN A 70 2.76 -5.70 12.63
N VAL A 71 3.31 -6.50 11.71
CA VAL A 71 2.57 -7.04 10.58
C VAL A 71 1.99 -8.40 10.93
N LYS A 72 0.67 -8.51 10.78
CA LYS A 72 -0.05 -9.77 10.83
C LYS A 72 -0.50 -10.17 9.43
N GLU A 73 0.08 -11.23 8.88
CA GLU A 73 -0.36 -11.86 7.64
C GLU A 73 -1.49 -12.85 7.94
N MET A 74 -2.53 -12.86 7.11
CA MET A 74 -3.72 -13.69 7.24
C MET A 74 -4.07 -14.32 5.90
N TRP A 75 -4.39 -15.61 5.89
CA TRP A 75 -4.86 -16.32 4.70
C TRP A 75 -5.82 -17.44 5.06
N THR A 76 -6.58 -17.89 4.07
CA THR A 76 -7.48 -19.04 4.23
C THR A 76 -6.91 -20.21 3.44
N GLU A 77 -6.74 -21.35 4.08
CA GLU A 77 -6.37 -22.60 3.40
C GLU A 77 -7.61 -23.39 3.03
N ALA A 78 -7.72 -23.69 1.73
CA ALA A 78 -8.68 -24.67 1.25
C ALA A 78 -8.18 -26.08 1.62
N PRO A 79 -9.02 -26.93 2.23
CA PRO A 79 -8.62 -28.27 2.64
C PRO A 79 -8.30 -29.13 1.42
N LYS A 80 -7.11 -29.75 1.42
CA LYS A 80 -6.75 -30.79 0.45
C LYS A 80 -7.47 -32.08 0.83
N GLY A 81 -8.67 -32.29 0.25
CA GLY A 81 -9.43 -33.53 0.36
C GLY A 81 -10.90 -33.33 0.73
N GLY A 82 -11.79 -33.60 -0.24
CA GLY A 82 -13.23 -33.77 -0.07
C GLY A 82 -14.02 -32.48 0.21
N LYS A 83 -15.21 -32.37 -0.41
CA LYS A 83 -16.17 -31.25 -0.28
C LYS A 83 -16.68 -30.97 1.16
N THR A 84 -16.22 -31.72 2.15
CA THR A 84 -16.76 -31.74 3.52
C THR A 84 -15.94 -30.97 4.56
N ARG A 85 -14.70 -30.55 4.26
CA ARG A 85 -13.87 -29.79 5.22
C ARG A 85 -14.09 -28.29 5.08
N LYS A 86 -14.26 -27.61 6.21
CA LYS A 86 -14.41 -26.14 6.25
C LYS A 86 -13.06 -25.47 5.95
N PRO A 87 -13.05 -24.32 5.25
CA PRO A 87 -11.85 -23.51 5.09
C PRO A 87 -11.27 -23.12 6.45
N VAL A 88 -9.95 -23.21 6.59
CA VAL A 88 -9.26 -22.88 7.85
C VAL A 88 -8.56 -21.54 7.68
N ASN A 89 -8.87 -20.59 8.56
CA ASN A 89 -8.16 -19.32 8.62
C ASN A 89 -6.85 -19.51 9.37
N LYS A 90 -5.76 -19.06 8.77
CA LYS A 90 -4.42 -19.02 9.35
C LYS A 90 -3.91 -17.61 9.40
N ASP A 91 -3.05 -17.35 10.37
CA ASP A 91 -2.33 -16.11 10.52
C ASP A 91 -0.87 -16.34 10.94
N ARG A 92 -0.04 -15.34 10.65
CA ARG A 92 1.37 -15.28 11.05
C ARG A 92 1.72 -13.85 11.41
N PHE A 93 2.45 -13.68 12.51
CA PHE A 93 2.97 -12.38 12.93
C PHE A 93 4.44 -12.25 12.51
N PHE A 94 4.83 -11.04 12.12
CA PHE A 94 6.19 -10.65 11.75
C PHE A 94 6.65 -9.44 12.57
#